data_AF-A0A2V9CJ57-F1
#
_entry.id   AF-A0A2V9CJ57-F1
#
_cell.length_a   1.000
_cell.length_b   1.000
_cell.length_c   1.000
_cell.angle_alpha   90.00
_cell.angle_beta   90.00
_cell.angle_gamma   90.00
#
_symmetry.space_group_name_H-M   'P 1'
#
loop_
_entity.id
_entity.type
_entity.pdbx_description
1 polymer ?
#
loop_
_entity_poly.entity_id
_entity_poly.type
_entity_poly.pdbx_seq_one_letter_code
_entity_poly.pdbx_strand_id
1 'polypeptide(L)'
;MAFSASNRKALALIVLVLLLGVALGAVGHSVFDRRVLGARTQTEQQPRPNPPRAVARLTAELNLTPDQQKQIGDILADMQHRFDAVHDQINPQLYQIREQGHDQIRQVLTPEQRPKFEDFLARVAEERRRRNANPNR
;
A
#
# COMPACT_ATOMS: atom_id res chain seq x y z
N MET A 1 -18.26 -11.70 -50.98
CA MET A 1 -16.98 -11.11 -51.44
C MET A 1 -15.83 -11.97 -50.96
N ALA A 2 -15.17 -12.69 -51.86
CA ALA A 2 -14.08 -13.62 -51.52
C ALA A 2 -12.77 -12.84 -51.31
N PHE A 3 -12.19 -12.89 -50.10
CA PHE A 3 -10.89 -12.30 -49.84
C PHE A 3 -9.79 -13.12 -50.53
N SER A 4 -9.10 -12.50 -51.49
CA SER A 4 -7.92 -13.03 -52.18
C SER A 4 -6.87 -13.52 -51.16
N ALA A 5 -6.12 -14.57 -51.53
CA ALA A 5 -5.12 -15.21 -50.67
C ALA A 5 -4.08 -14.23 -50.09
N SER A 6 -3.86 -13.09 -50.75
CA SER A 6 -2.97 -12.02 -50.27
C SER A 6 -3.52 -11.30 -49.03
N ASN A 7 -4.84 -11.08 -48.97
CA ASN A 7 -5.50 -10.35 -47.86
C ASN A 7 -5.55 -11.20 -46.58
N ARG A 8 -5.59 -12.53 -46.71
CA ARG A 8 -5.49 -13.46 -45.58
C ARG A 8 -4.10 -13.49 -44.96
N LYS A 9 -3.05 -13.38 -45.78
CA LYS A 9 -1.66 -13.27 -45.31
C LYS A 9 -1.41 -11.92 -44.64
N ALA A 10 -1.92 -10.83 -45.20
CA ALA A 10 -1.84 -9.49 -44.59
C ALA A 10 -2.59 -9.41 -43.25
N LEU A 11 -3.79 -9.99 -43.17
CA LEU A 11 -4.56 -10.08 -41.92
C LEU A 11 -3.83 -10.90 -40.85
N ALA A 12 -3.23 -12.04 -41.24
CA ALA A 12 -2.44 -12.87 -40.32
C ALA A 12 -1.22 -12.13 -39.76
N LEU A 13 -0.54 -11.31 -40.58
CA LEU A 13 0.58 -10.49 -40.14
C LEU A 13 0.14 -9.39 -39.16
N ILE A 14 -0.99 -8.73 -39.41
CA ILE A 14 -1.53 -7.69 -38.51
C ILE A 14 -1.90 -8.31 -37.15
N VAL A 15 -2.60 -9.45 -37.15
CA VAL A 15 -2.96 -10.16 -35.91
C VAL A 15 -1.72 -10.63 -35.16
N LEU A 16 -0.69 -11.13 -35.87
CA LEU A 16 0.57 -11.54 -35.26
C LEU A 16 1.29 -10.36 -34.59
N VAL A 17 1.39 -9.21 -35.27
CA VAL A 17 2.02 -8.00 -34.73
C VAL A 17 1.24 -7.47 -33.52
N LEU A 18 -0.10 -7.53 -33.55
CA LEU A 18 -0.94 -7.14 -32.41
C LEU A 18 -0.70 -8.06 -31.20
N LEU A 19 -0.66 -9.38 -31.41
CA LEU A 19 -0.40 -10.36 -30.35
C LEU A 19 1.01 -10.22 -29.76
N LEU A 20 2.01 -9.95 -30.60
CA LEU A 20 3.37 -9.64 -30.15
C LEU A 20 3.39 -8.33 -29.37
N GLY A 21 2.70 -7.29 -29.81
CA GLY A 21 2.56 -6.02 -29.07
C GLY A 21 1.94 -6.20 -27.68
N VAL A 22 0.88 -7.01 -27.57
CA VAL A 22 0.23 -7.32 -26.28
C VAL A 22 1.15 -8.15 -25.38
N ALA A 23 1.86 -9.14 -25.93
CA ALA A 23 2.80 -9.96 -25.17
C ALA A 23 3.99 -9.14 -24.64
N LEU A 24 4.59 -8.28 -25.49
CA LEU A 24 5.65 -7.36 -25.06
C LEU A 24 5.15 -6.32 -24.05
N GLY A 25 3.91 -5.82 -24.21
CA GLY A 25 3.27 -4.92 -23.26
C GLY A 25 3.04 -5.57 -21.88
N ALA A 26 2.55 -6.81 -21.84
CA ALA A 26 2.31 -7.55 -20.60
C ALA A 26 3.61 -7.87 -19.85
N VAL A 27 4.65 -8.29 -20.57
CA VAL A 27 5.98 -8.56 -19.97
C VAL A 27 6.63 -7.26 -19.48
N GLY A 28 6.56 -6.19 -20.29
CA GLY A 28 7.05 -4.86 -19.92
C GLY A 28 6.39 -4.32 -18.66
N HIS A 29 5.07 -4.46 -18.54
CA HIS A 29 4.31 -4.02 -17.36
C HIS A 29 4.73 -4.80 -16.10
N SER A 30 4.90 -6.12 -16.18
CA SER A 30 5.30 -6.94 -15.02
C SER A 30 6.71 -6.67 -14.48
N VAL A 31 7.65 -6.24 -15.34
CA VAL A 31 9.02 -5.89 -14.95
C VAL A 31 9.12 -4.44 -14.47
N PHE A 32 8.35 -3.53 -15.07
CA PHE A 32 8.30 -2.13 -14.65
C PHE A 32 7.61 -1.97 -13.29
N ASP A 33 6.55 -2.75 -13.05
CA ASP A 33 5.86 -2.81 -11.77
C ASP A 33 6.81 -3.25 -10.64
N ARG A 34 7.66 -4.25 -10.86
CA ARG A 34 8.62 -4.68 -9.82
C ARG A 34 9.67 -3.62 -9.45
N ARG A 35 10.03 -2.72 -10.37
CA ARG A 35 11.05 -1.67 -10.11
C ARG A 35 10.46 -0.33 -9.66
N VAL A 36 9.25 0.02 -10.12
CA VAL A 36 8.60 1.30 -9.75
C VAL A 36 7.61 1.16 -8.60
N LEU A 37 6.95 0.01 -8.42
CA LEU A 37 6.14 -0.25 -7.21
C LEU A 37 7.00 -0.70 -6.03
N GLY A 38 8.14 -1.37 -6.25
CA GLY A 38 9.08 -1.71 -5.18
C GLY A 38 9.73 -0.49 -4.50
N ALA A 39 9.81 0.63 -5.21
CA ALA A 39 10.27 1.92 -4.67
C ALA A 39 9.14 2.75 -4.02
N ARG A 40 7.86 2.40 -4.24
CA ARG A 40 6.70 3.07 -3.65
C ARG A 40 6.06 2.30 -2.49
N THR A 41 6.45 1.05 -2.24
CA THR A 41 6.04 0.30 -1.05
C THR A 41 6.90 0.58 0.18
N GLN A 42 7.91 1.46 0.09
CA GLN A 42 8.62 1.99 1.28
C GLN A 42 7.86 3.13 1.98
N THR A 43 6.53 3.16 1.86
CA THR A 43 5.67 3.82 2.85
C THR A 43 5.11 2.81 3.87
N GLU A 44 5.66 1.59 3.90
CA GLU A 44 5.50 0.66 5.02
C GLU A 44 6.11 1.28 6.27
N GLN A 45 5.23 1.91 7.06
CA GLN A 45 5.28 2.00 8.51
C GLN A 45 6.69 2.24 9.04
N GLN A 46 7.13 3.51 8.98
CA GLN A 46 8.25 3.91 9.82
C GLN A 46 7.87 3.51 11.25
N PRO A 47 8.63 2.59 11.89
CA PRO A 47 8.29 2.11 13.22
C PRO A 47 8.09 3.32 14.11
N ARG A 48 6.98 3.37 14.86
CA ARG A 48 6.74 4.45 15.84
C ARG A 48 8.06 4.67 16.58
N PRO A 49 8.60 5.91 16.65
CA PRO A 49 9.90 6.14 17.23
C PRO A 49 9.90 5.57 18.64
N ASN A 50 10.63 4.49 18.85
CA ASN A 50 10.79 3.90 20.18
C ASN A 50 11.71 4.84 20.95
N PRO A 51 11.22 5.62 21.94
CA PRO A 51 11.99 6.74 22.50
C PRO A 51 13.38 6.31 23.02
N PRO A 52 13.55 5.17 23.72
CA PRO A 52 14.86 4.62 24.06
C PRO A 52 15.81 4.40 22.88
N ARG A 53 15.32 3.88 21.74
CA ARG A 53 16.17 3.65 20.55
C ARG A 53 16.56 4.97 19.88
N ALA A 54 15.64 5.93 19.86
CA ALA A 54 15.91 7.25 19.31
C ALA A 54 16.94 8.01 20.15
N VAL A 55 16.83 7.97 21.48
CA VAL A 55 17.85 8.54 22.39
C VAL A 55 19.20 7.87 22.16
N ALA A 56 19.28 6.54 22.12
CA ALA A 56 20.54 5.82 21.91
C ALA A 56 21.24 6.22 20.59
N ARG A 57 20.46 6.39 19.51
CA ARG A 57 20.99 6.86 18.22
C ARG A 57 21.51 8.30 18.31
N LEU A 58 20.72 9.20 18.90
CA LEU A 58 21.12 10.60 19.08
C LEU A 58 22.34 10.73 19.99
N THR A 59 22.46 9.87 21.01
CA THR A 59 23.64 9.79 21.87
C THR A 59 24.87 9.41 21.07
N ALA A 60 24.79 8.39 20.22
CA ALA A 60 25.92 7.95 19.40
C ALA A 60 26.35 9.01 18.37
N GLU A 61 25.39 9.74 17.80
CA GLU A 61 25.67 10.77 16.78
C GLU A 61 26.13 12.11 17.39
N LEU A 62 25.63 12.49 18.57
CA LEU A 62 25.82 13.82 19.17
C LEU A 62 26.66 13.80 20.46
N ASN A 63 27.07 12.63 20.94
CA ASN A 63 27.81 12.44 22.20
C ASN A 63 27.09 13.06 23.40
N LEU A 64 25.79 12.75 23.54
CA LEU A 64 24.94 13.34 24.59
C LEU A 64 25.39 12.95 26.00
N THR A 65 25.42 13.93 26.91
CA THR A 65 25.63 13.70 28.35
C THR A 65 24.43 12.98 28.98
N PRO A 66 24.58 12.36 30.17
CA PRO A 66 23.44 11.71 30.86
C PRO A 66 22.24 12.63 31.07
N ASP A 67 22.47 13.90 31.41
CA ASP A 67 21.40 14.88 31.59
C ASP A 67 20.69 15.22 30.28
N GLN A 68 21.45 15.36 29.17
CA GLN A 68 20.88 15.57 27.83
C GLN A 68 20.07 14.37 27.37
N GLN A 69 20.54 13.14 27.62
CA GLN A 69 19.81 11.92 27.29
C GLN A 69 18.47 11.87 28.01
N LYS A 70 18.44 12.23 29.30
CA LYS A 70 17.20 12.30 30.06
C LYS A 70 16.24 13.35 29.48
N GLN A 71 16.72 14.56 29.23
CA GLN A 71 15.88 15.64 28.68
C GLN A 71 15.31 15.29 27.30
N ILE A 72 16.13 14.71 26.41
CA ILE A 72 15.68 14.28 25.08
C ILE A 72 14.71 13.11 25.19
N GLY A 73 14.93 12.18 26.12
CA GLY A 73 13.99 11.10 26.42
C GLY A 73 12.61 11.63 26.83
N ASP A 74 12.58 12.60 27.73
CA ASP A 74 11.34 13.25 28.20
C ASP A 74 10.61 13.96 27.04
N ILE A 75 11.35 14.67 26.16
CA ILE A 75 10.81 15.34 24.96
C ILE A 75 10.20 14.32 23.99
N LEU A 76 10.90 13.23 23.70
CA LEU A 76 10.43 12.21 22.76
C LEU A 76 9.21 11.46 23.30
N ALA A 77 9.12 11.23 24.62
CA ALA A 77 7.97 10.62 25.26
C ALA A 77 6.72 11.52 25.18
N ASP A 78 6.85 12.81 25.48
CA ASP A 78 5.76 13.78 25.34
C ASP A 78 5.32 13.91 23.87
N MET A 79 6.27 13.95 22.94
CA MET A 79 5.96 13.97 21.51
C MET A 79 5.17 12.73 21.08
N GLN A 80 5.57 11.54 21.52
CA GLN A 80 4.84 10.29 21.26
C GLN A 80 3.40 10.36 21.80
N HIS A 81 3.22 10.84 23.04
CA HIS A 81 1.89 11.00 23.64
C HIS A 81 0.99 11.95 22.84
N ARG A 82 1.53 13.09 22.38
CA ARG A 82 0.79 14.03 21.53
C ARG A 82 0.41 13.41 20.18
N PHE A 83 1.31 12.64 19.57
CA PHE A 83 1.00 11.92 18.35
C PHE A 83 -0.11 10.88 18.56
N ASP A 84 -0.05 10.10 19.65
CA ASP A 84 -1.09 9.11 19.96
C ASP A 84 -2.46 9.78 20.16
N ALA A 85 -2.52 10.91 20.89
CA ALA A 85 -3.76 11.67 21.05
C ALA A 85 -4.37 12.15 19.71
N VAL A 86 -3.53 12.62 18.78
CA VAL A 86 -3.99 13.00 17.44
C VAL A 86 -4.50 11.79 16.66
N HIS A 87 -3.81 10.65 16.74
CA HIS A 87 -4.25 9.42 16.09
C HIS A 87 -5.59 8.95 16.63
N ASP A 88 -5.78 8.96 17.95
CA ASP A 88 -7.03 8.55 18.59
C ASP A 88 -8.21 9.42 18.19
N GLN A 89 -7.98 10.72 17.95
CA GLN A 89 -9.00 11.63 17.44
C GLN A 89 -9.35 11.37 15.97
N ILE A 90 -8.36 11.08 15.12
CA ILE A 90 -8.55 10.97 13.66
C ILE A 90 -9.00 9.57 13.23
N ASN A 91 -8.56 8.52 13.91
CA ASN A 91 -8.85 7.12 13.55
C ASN A 91 -10.36 6.82 13.39
N PRO A 92 -11.25 7.26 14.30
CA PRO A 92 -12.69 7.06 14.13
C PRO A 92 -13.26 7.74 12.89
N GLN A 93 -12.79 8.95 12.57
CA GLN A 93 -13.23 9.70 11.40
C GLN A 93 -12.82 9.00 10.11
N LEU A 94 -11.58 8.51 10.05
CA LEU A 94 -11.10 7.72 8.91
C LEU A 94 -11.88 6.41 8.74
N TYR A 95 -12.27 5.77 9.83
CA TYR A 95 -13.11 4.57 9.77
C TYR A 95 -14.47 4.89 9.17
N GLN A 96 -15.13 5.96 9.64
CA GLN A 96 -16.43 6.39 9.11
C GLN A 96 -16.37 6.71 7.61
N ILE A 97 -15.35 7.44 7.16
CA ILE A 97 -15.17 7.77 5.73
C ILE A 97 -15.05 6.50 4.88
N ARG A 98 -14.31 5.49 5.36
CA ARG A 98 -14.16 4.22 4.65
C ARG A 98 -15.46 3.45 4.55
N GLU A 99 -16.20 3.35 5.66
CA GLU A 99 -17.50 2.66 5.66
C GLU A 99 -18.52 3.36 4.75
N GLN A 100 -18.57 4.70 4.78
CA GLN A 100 -19.41 5.47 3.85
C GLN A 100 -19.05 5.18 2.39
N GLY A 101 -17.74 5.13 2.07
CA GLY A 101 -17.28 4.76 0.73
C GLY A 101 -17.68 3.33 0.35
N HIS A 102 -17.59 2.37 1.27
CA HIS A 102 -18.06 1.00 1.04
C HIS A 102 -19.57 0.95 0.76
N ASP A 103 -20.37 1.72 1.49
CA ASP A 103 -21.82 1.79 1.27
C ASP A 103 -22.17 2.41 -0.08
N GLN A 104 -21.49 3.48 -0.49
CA GLN A 104 -21.64 4.06 -1.82
C GLN A 104 -21.29 3.06 -2.92
N ILE A 105 -20.23 2.27 -2.73
CA ILE A 105 -19.87 1.20 -3.66
C ILE A 105 -20.98 0.14 -3.72
N ARG A 106 -21.52 -0.31 -2.57
CA ARG A 106 -22.62 -1.30 -2.53
C ARG A 106 -23.85 -0.86 -3.31
N GLN A 107 -24.14 0.45 -3.34
CA GLN A 107 -25.29 1.01 -4.05
C GLN A 107 -25.16 0.94 -5.58
N VAL A 108 -23.94 1.05 -6.11
CA VAL A 108 -23.70 0.99 -7.58
C VAL A 108 -23.49 -0.44 -8.09
N LEU A 109 -23.28 -1.40 -7.19
CA LEU A 109 -23.10 -2.80 -7.55
C LEU A 109 -24.43 -3.52 -7.80
N THR A 110 -24.43 -4.37 -8.82
CA THR A 110 -25.52 -5.31 -9.07
C THR A 110 -25.64 -6.32 -7.92
N PRO A 111 -26.84 -6.90 -7.69
CA PRO A 111 -27.04 -7.92 -6.65
C PRO A 111 -26.04 -9.08 -6.72
N GLU A 112 -25.66 -9.49 -7.92
CA GLU A 112 -24.73 -10.61 -8.16
C GLU A 112 -23.26 -10.23 -7.87
N GLN A 113 -22.93 -8.95 -7.89
CA GLN A 113 -21.58 -8.45 -7.59
C GLN A 113 -21.34 -8.23 -6.09
N ARG A 114 -22.38 -7.93 -5.30
CA ARG A 114 -22.25 -7.64 -3.87
C ARG A 114 -21.53 -8.73 -3.07
N PRO A 115 -21.81 -10.03 -3.26
CA PRO A 115 -21.09 -11.09 -2.54
C PRO A 115 -19.58 -11.08 -2.81
N LYS A 116 -19.16 -10.76 -4.04
CA LYS A 116 -17.73 -10.66 -4.39
C LYS A 116 -17.05 -9.47 -3.71
N PHE A 117 -17.79 -8.37 -3.52
CA PHE A 117 -17.29 -7.20 -2.81
C PHE A 117 -17.12 -7.47 -1.31
N GLU A 118 -18.07 -8.15 -0.66
CA GLU A 118 -17.91 -8.53 0.75
C GLU A 118 -16.73 -9.48 0.98
N ASP A 119 -16.55 -10.46 0.10
CA ASP A 119 -15.38 -11.37 0.11
C ASP A 119 -14.06 -10.60 -0.10
N PHE A 120 -14.06 -9.59 -0.98
CA PHE A 120 -12.92 -8.68 -1.12
C PHE A 120 -12.61 -7.92 0.19
N LEU A 121 -13.61 -7.32 0.83
CA LEU A 121 -13.43 -6.61 2.10
C LEU A 121 -12.92 -7.54 3.20
N ALA A 122 -13.44 -8.76 3.28
CA ALA A 122 -13.01 -9.77 4.25
C ALA A 122 -11.53 -10.14 4.09
N ARG A 123 -11.08 -10.42 2.85
CA ARG A 123 -9.67 -10.69 2.56
C ARG A 123 -8.75 -9.54 2.96
N VAL A 124 -9.12 -8.30 2.61
CA VAL A 124 -8.34 -7.11 2.98
C VAL A 124 -8.26 -6.94 4.50
N ALA A 125 -9.35 -7.19 5.23
CA ALA A 125 -9.37 -7.14 6.68
C ALA A 125 -8.47 -8.23 7.31
N GLU A 126 -8.50 -9.44 6.77
CA GLU A 126 -7.65 -10.53 7.22
C GLU A 126 -6.16 -10.24 6.96
N GLU A 127 -5.80 -9.75 5.78
CA GLU A 127 -4.42 -9.35 5.47
C GLU A 127 -3.92 -8.27 6.43
N ARG A 128 -4.75 -7.28 6.78
CA ARG A 128 -4.41 -6.26 7.78
C ARG A 128 -4.19 -6.88 9.15
N ARG A 129 -5.05 -7.78 9.59
CA ARG A 129 -4.87 -8.49 10.88
C ARG A 129 -3.59 -9.32 10.89
N ARG A 130 -3.30 -10.05 9.82
CA ARG A 130 -2.06 -10.84 9.66
C ARG A 130 -0.81 -9.97 9.70
N ARG A 131 -0.84 -8.79 9.05
CA ARG A 131 0.26 -7.81 9.14
C ARG A 131 0.46 -7.31 10.57
N ASN A 132 -0.63 -6.92 11.25
CA ASN A 132 -0.54 -6.42 12.62
C ASN A 132 -0.16 -7.50 13.64
N ALA A 133 -0.47 -8.77 13.37
CA ALA A 133 -0.17 -9.91 14.23
C ALA A 133 1.25 -10.47 14.03
N ASN A 134 2.00 -10.01 13.02
CA ASN A 134 3.39 -10.42 12.81
C ASN A 134 4.34 -9.38 13.42
N PRO A 135 4.89 -9.61 14.64
CA PRO A 135 5.77 -8.65 15.31
C PRO A 135 7.20 -8.60 14.73
N ASN A 136 7.53 -9.48 13.77
CA ASN A 136 8.89 -9.64 13.23
C ASN A 136 9.05 -9.11 11.79
N ARG A 137 8.21 -8.16 11.37
CA ARG A 137 8.40 -7.41 10.12
C ARG A 137 8.60 -5.92 10.41
#